data_AF-A0A3B8WS25-F1
#
_entry.id   AF-A0A3B8WS25-F1
#
_cell.length_a   1.000
_cell.length_b   1.000
_cell.length_c   1.000
_cell.angle_alpha   90.00
_cell.angle_beta   90.00
_cell.angle_gamma   90.00
#
_symmetry.space_group_name_H-M   'P 1'
#
loop_
_entity.id
_entity.type
_entity.pdbx_description
1 polymer ?
#
loop_
_entity_poly.entity_id
_entity_poly.type
_entity_poly.pdbx_seq_one_letter_code
_entity_poly.pdbx_strand_id
1 'polypeptide(L)'
;FIRHHTSAKEVDEEEFFYSRETGGTIVSSALKLMHRIVEARYSPAEWNIYAAQASDGDNWNDDSPICGKLLSERILPLVQYYSYIEITPQDHQMLWYEYEKIMEQFPQSFAMQQIADPGDIYPVFRQLFERKAA
;
A
#
# COMPACT_ATOMS: atom_id res chain seq x y z
N PHE A 1 11.36 6.93 0.24
CA PHE A 1 10.56 5.70 0.32
C PHE A 1 10.08 5.48 1.74
N ILE A 2 9.02 4.70 1.96
CA ILE A 2 8.63 4.26 3.31
C ILE A 2 8.86 2.76 3.38
N ARG A 3 9.72 2.33 4.29
CA ARG A 3 9.85 0.91 4.64
C ARG A 3 9.22 0.63 5.99
N HIS A 4 8.75 -0.59 6.20
CA HIS A 4 8.13 -0.98 7.46
C HIS A 4 8.41 -2.45 7.81
N HIS A 5 8.40 -2.70 9.11
CA HIS A 5 8.48 -4.00 9.77
C HIS A 5 7.64 -3.83 11.06
N THR A 6 8.25 -3.79 12.24
CA THR A 6 7.58 -3.38 13.48
C THR A 6 7.42 -1.86 13.61
N SER A 7 8.20 -1.09 12.87
CA SER A 7 8.10 0.37 12.79
C SER A 7 8.34 0.86 11.36
N ALA A 8 7.74 1.99 11.00
CA ALA A 8 7.94 2.62 9.70
C ALA A 8 9.02 3.70 9.75
N LYS A 9 9.81 3.78 8.68
CA LYS A 9 10.84 4.80 8.49
C LYS A 9 10.79 5.34 7.08
N GLU A 10 11.02 6.64 6.95
CA GLU A 10 11.35 7.25 5.67
C GLU A 10 12.82 6.99 5.39
N VAL A 11 13.10 6.38 4.24
CA VAL A 11 14.43 5.92 3.84
C VAL A 11 14.72 6.31 2.40
N ASP A 12 15.99 6.32 2.04
CA ASP A 12 16.42 6.48 0.64
C ASP A 12 16.23 5.19 -0.17
N GLU A 13 16.63 5.22 -1.45
CA GLU A 13 16.46 4.11 -2.38
C GLU A 13 17.35 2.91 -2.04
N GLU A 14 18.61 3.16 -1.67
CA GLU A 14 19.57 2.11 -1.34
C GLU A 14 19.09 1.34 -0.10
N GLU A 15 18.69 2.07 0.94
CA GLU A 15 18.16 1.49 2.15
C GLU A 15 16.81 0.79 1.93
N PHE A 16 15.99 1.25 0.99
CA PHE A 16 14.72 0.62 0.64
C PHE A 16 14.91 -0.75 -0.04
N PHE A 17 15.86 -0.89 -0.97
CA PHE A 17 16.04 -2.11 -1.75
C PHE A 17 17.05 -3.11 -1.20
N TYR A 18 18.02 -2.67 -0.40
CA TYR A 18 19.14 -3.54 0.01
C TYR A 18 19.20 -3.85 1.51
N SER A 19 18.42 -3.15 2.34
CA SER A 19 18.37 -3.42 3.78
C SER A 19 17.53 -4.67 4.07
N ARG A 20 18.02 -5.51 4.99
CA ARG A 20 17.30 -6.69 5.48
C ARG A 20 16.99 -6.50 6.96
N GLU A 21 15.72 -6.33 7.28
CA GLU A 21 15.21 -6.38 8.66
C GLU A 21 14.28 -7.60 8.79
N THR A 22 14.40 -8.31 9.91
CA THR A 22 13.54 -9.45 10.24
C THR A 22 12.72 -9.12 11.49
N GLY A 23 11.46 -9.52 11.51
CA GLY A 23 10.52 -9.23 12.58
C GLY A 23 9.08 -9.39 12.11
N GLY A 24 8.11 -9.15 12.99
CA GLY A 24 6.71 -9.08 12.60
C GLY A 24 6.38 -7.78 11.86
N THR A 25 5.32 -7.81 11.06
CA THR A 25 4.91 -6.68 10.23
C THR A 25 3.72 -5.92 10.83
N ILE A 26 3.83 -4.59 10.92
CA ILE A 26 2.79 -3.66 11.36
C ILE A 26 2.60 -2.60 10.27
N VAL A 27 1.72 -2.87 9.32
CA VAL A 27 1.46 -2.02 8.15
C VAL A 27 0.88 -0.66 8.56
N SER A 28 0.08 -0.58 9.63
CA SER A 28 -0.50 0.69 10.06
C SER A 28 0.55 1.74 10.43
N SER A 29 1.76 1.31 10.82
CA SER A 29 2.88 2.21 11.07
C SER A 29 3.30 2.97 9.80
N ALA A 30 3.31 2.29 8.64
CA ALA A 30 3.63 2.87 7.34
C ALA A 30 2.56 3.87 6.90
N LEU A 31 1.28 3.51 7.04
CA LEU A 31 0.15 4.38 6.68
C LEU A 31 0.13 5.64 7.54
N LYS A 32 0.38 5.52 8.85
CA LYS A 32 0.51 6.69 9.75
C LYS A 32 1.66 7.59 9.34
N LEU A 33 2.80 7.02 8.97
CA LEU A 33 3.96 7.81 8.52
C LEU A 33 3.67 8.50 7.17
N MET A 34 3.06 7.79 6.22
CA MET A 34 2.63 8.35 4.94
C MET A 34 1.71 9.55 5.16
N HIS A 35 0.69 9.41 6.00
CA HIS A 35 -0.24 10.49 6.30
C HIS A 35 0.48 11.74 6.83
N ARG A 36 1.38 11.57 7.81
CA ARG A 36 2.19 12.68 8.36
C ARG A 36 3.06 13.35 7.30
N ILE A 37 3.66 12.56 6.41
CA ILE A 37 4.51 13.08 5.33
C ILE A 37 3.69 13.93 4.37
N VAL A 38 2.51 13.44 3.96
CA VAL A 38 1.60 14.14 3.06
C VAL A 38 1.14 15.45 3.69
N GLU A 39 0.63 15.42 4.93
CA GLU A 39 0.17 16.63 5.63
C GLU A 39 1.28 17.68 5.80
N ALA A 40 2.52 17.25 6.05
CA ALA A 40 3.63 18.16 6.31
C ALA A 40 4.27 18.75 5.05
N ARG A 41 4.26 18.03 3.92
CA ARG A 41 5.08 18.38 2.73
C ARG A 41 4.32 18.44 1.42
N TYR A 42 3.16 17.80 1.31
CA TYR A 42 2.47 17.60 0.03
C TYR A 42 0.98 17.93 0.14
N SER A 43 0.65 19.22 0.09
CA SER A 43 -0.74 19.67 0.05
C SER A 43 -1.47 19.09 -1.17
N PRO A 44 -2.62 18.39 -1.01
CA PRO A 44 -3.40 17.87 -2.14
C PRO A 44 -3.97 18.96 -3.06
N ALA A 45 -3.97 20.23 -2.63
CA ALA A 45 -4.36 21.36 -3.48
C ALA A 45 -3.28 21.72 -4.51
N GLU A 46 -2.04 21.28 -4.28
CA GLU A 46 -0.87 21.62 -5.10
C GLU A 46 -0.26 20.39 -5.79
N TRP A 47 -0.52 19.20 -5.26
CA TRP A 47 0.11 17.95 -5.71
C TRP A 47 -0.93 16.90 -6.09
N ASN A 48 -0.63 16.17 -7.18
CA ASN A 48 -1.25 14.88 -7.43
C ASN A 48 -0.44 13.80 -6.71
N ILE A 49 -1.07 13.11 -5.76
CA ILE A 49 -0.40 12.15 -4.88
C ILE A 49 -0.81 10.74 -5.30
N TYR A 50 0.20 9.90 -5.53
CA TYR A 50 0.06 8.50 -5.91
C TYR A 50 0.85 7.64 -4.93
N ALA A 51 0.27 6.53 -4.50
CA ALA A 51 0.92 5.60 -3.60
C ALA A 51 0.92 4.18 -4.19
N ALA A 52 2.04 3.48 -3.99
CA ALA A 52 2.20 2.08 -4.34
C ALA A 52 2.79 1.34 -3.14
N GLN A 53 2.05 0.37 -2.63
CA GLN A 53 2.47 -0.53 -1.56
C GLN A 53 2.75 -1.90 -2.14
N ALA A 54 3.90 -2.47 -1.81
CA ALA A 54 4.22 -3.86 -2.07
C ALA A 54 4.56 -4.55 -0.75
N SER A 55 3.96 -5.72 -0.50
CA SER A 55 4.30 -6.60 0.63
C SER A 55 3.93 -8.05 0.30
N ASP A 56 4.43 -9.01 1.07
CA ASP A 56 4.02 -10.42 0.99
C ASP A 56 2.65 -10.70 1.65
N GLY A 57 2.04 -9.67 2.25
CA GLY A 57 0.73 -9.72 2.91
C GLY A 57 0.81 -9.99 4.41
N ASP A 58 2.00 -10.30 4.95
CA ASP A 58 2.18 -10.48 6.38
C ASP A 58 1.82 -9.20 7.13
N ASN A 59 0.95 -9.35 8.12
CA ASN A 59 0.57 -8.27 9.02
C ASN A 59 0.02 -8.87 10.30
N TRP A 60 0.18 -8.15 11.41
CA TRP A 60 -0.47 -8.54 12.65
C TRP A 60 -2.00 -8.49 12.49
N ASN A 61 -2.70 -9.55 12.90
CA ASN A 61 -4.14 -9.68 12.70
C ASN A 61 -4.94 -8.50 13.28
N ASP A 62 -4.54 -7.99 14.46
CA ASP A 62 -5.19 -6.84 15.10
C ASP A 62 -4.84 -5.50 14.43
N ASP A 63 -3.84 -5.47 13.54
CA ASP A 63 -3.41 -4.28 12.81
C ASP A 63 -4.14 -4.11 11.47
N SER A 64 -4.58 -5.19 10.81
CA SER A 64 -5.27 -5.10 9.52
C SER A 64 -6.53 -4.22 9.57
N PRO A 65 -7.45 -4.35 10.54
CA PRO A 65 -8.61 -3.44 10.65
C PRO A 65 -8.21 -1.96 10.84
N ILE A 66 -7.08 -1.70 11.50
CA ILE A 66 -6.54 -0.34 11.65
C ILE A 66 -6.07 0.18 10.29
N CYS A 67 -5.46 -0.68 9.48
CA CYS A 67 -5.04 -0.33 8.12
C CYS A 67 -6.22 0.07 7.25
N GLY A 68 -7.29 -0.72 7.24
CA GLY A 68 -8.52 -0.39 6.51
C GLY A 68 -9.06 0.98 6.91
N LYS A 69 -9.17 1.24 8.22
CA LYS A 69 -9.63 2.55 8.73
C LYS A 69 -8.72 3.72 8.34
N LEU A 70 -7.41 3.57 8.47
CA LEU A 70 -6.46 4.62 8.08
C LEU A 70 -6.52 4.90 6.59
N LEU A 71 -6.60 3.85 5.78
CA LEU A 71 -6.63 3.96 4.34
C LEU A 71 -7.89 4.72 3.90
N SER A 72 -9.07 4.31 4.36
CA SER A 72 -10.34 4.94 4.00
C SER A 72 -10.50 6.37 4.55
N GLU A 73 -10.17 6.60 5.83
CA GLU A 73 -10.47 7.88 6.48
C GLU A 73 -9.37 8.94 6.30
N ARG A 74 -8.11 8.52 6.09
CA ARG A 74 -6.95 9.44 6.18
C ARG A 74 -6.10 9.49 4.92
N ILE A 75 -5.98 8.40 4.16
CA ILE A 75 -5.10 8.34 3.00
C ILE A 75 -5.87 8.57 1.70
N LEU A 76 -6.90 7.77 1.43
CA LEU A 76 -7.67 7.84 0.18
C LEU A 76 -8.27 9.23 -0.11
N PRO A 77 -8.70 10.04 0.87
CA PRO A 77 -9.13 11.41 0.61
C PRO A 77 -8.02 12.36 0.13
N LEU A 78 -6.76 12.00 0.33
CA LEU A 78 -5.59 12.85 0.02
C LEU A 78 -4.87 12.43 -1.26
N VAL A 79 -5.15 11.25 -1.80
CA VAL A 79 -4.45 10.68 -2.96
C VAL A 79 -5.39 10.51 -4.15
N GLN A 80 -4.84 10.62 -5.35
CA GLN A 80 -5.58 10.36 -6.58
C GLN A 80 -5.70 8.86 -6.83
N TYR A 81 -4.68 8.10 -6.42
CA TYR A 81 -4.66 6.66 -6.60
C TYR A 81 -3.71 5.98 -5.62
N TYR A 82 -4.15 4.86 -5.08
CA TYR A 82 -3.38 3.98 -4.21
C TYR A 82 -3.44 2.55 -4.77
N SER A 83 -2.29 1.97 -5.08
CA SER A 83 -2.18 0.56 -5.46
C SER A 83 -1.54 -0.28 -4.35
N TYR A 84 -2.15 -1.43 -4.08
CA TYR A 84 -1.57 -2.48 -3.26
C TYR A 84 -1.19 -3.68 -4.14
N ILE A 85 0.02 -4.18 -3.97
CA ILE A 85 0.50 -5.38 -4.64
C ILE A 85 0.91 -6.38 -3.57
N GLU A 86 0.23 -7.51 -3.53
CA GLU A 86 0.62 -8.64 -2.68
C GLU A 86 1.57 -9.55 -3.47
N ILE A 87 2.80 -9.73 -2.99
CA ILE A 87 3.84 -10.52 -3.66
C ILE A 87 3.99 -11.82 -2.88
N THR A 88 3.17 -12.80 -3.21
CA THR A 88 3.16 -14.09 -2.53
C THR A 88 2.59 -15.17 -3.45
N PRO A 89 3.22 -16.36 -3.54
CA PRO A 89 2.61 -17.52 -4.18
C PRO A 89 1.69 -18.30 -3.23
N GLN A 90 1.55 -17.87 -1.97
CA GLN A 90 0.67 -18.50 -0.98
C GLN A 90 -0.76 -17.93 -1.02
N ASP A 91 -1.63 -18.51 -0.20
CA ASP A 91 -2.97 -17.98 0.06
C ASP A 91 -2.89 -16.57 0.66
N HIS A 92 -3.90 -15.77 0.31
CA HIS A 92 -4.05 -14.39 0.78
C HIS A 92 -4.03 -14.29 2.31
N GLN A 93 -3.38 -13.24 2.80
CA GLN A 93 -3.29 -12.94 4.22
C GLN A 93 -4.46 -12.06 4.67
N MET A 94 -4.60 -11.86 5.98
CA MET A 94 -5.69 -11.04 6.56
C MET A 94 -5.73 -9.61 6.02
N LEU A 95 -4.59 -9.05 5.62
CA LEU A 95 -4.52 -7.71 5.03
C LEU A 95 -5.25 -7.64 3.68
N TRP A 96 -5.13 -8.68 2.84
CA TRP A 96 -5.82 -8.76 1.56
C TRP A 96 -7.32 -8.63 1.74
N TYR A 97 -7.93 -9.47 2.57
CA TYR A 97 -9.38 -9.48 2.80
C TYR A 97 -9.89 -8.18 3.41
N GLU A 98 -9.06 -7.48 4.18
CA GLU A 98 -9.41 -6.15 4.66
C GLU A 98 -9.38 -5.12 3.53
N TYR A 99 -8.38 -5.19 2.65
CA TYR A 99 -8.25 -4.28 1.51
C TYR A 99 -9.26 -4.56 0.39
N GLU A 100 -9.79 -5.79 0.27
CA GLU A 100 -10.91 -6.07 -0.63
C GLU A 100 -12.13 -5.20 -0.29
N LYS A 101 -12.44 -5.06 1.01
CA LYS A 101 -13.53 -4.17 1.48
C LYS A 101 -13.26 -2.71 1.10
N ILE A 102 -11.99 -2.30 1.09
CA ILE A 102 -11.60 -0.95 0.66
C ILE A 102 -11.78 -0.80 -0.85
N MET A 103 -11.38 -1.79 -1.64
CA MET A 103 -11.56 -1.79 -3.09
C MET A 103 -13.04 -1.71 -3.48
N GLU A 104 -13.92 -2.42 -2.77
CA GLU A 104 -15.37 -2.34 -2.97
C GLU A 104 -15.92 -0.93 -2.68
N GLN A 105 -15.42 -0.27 -1.63
CA GLN A 105 -15.87 1.07 -1.22
C GLN A 105 -15.27 2.20 -2.08
N PHE A 106 -14.03 2.03 -2.57
CA PHE A 106 -13.26 3.06 -3.26
C PHE A 106 -12.68 2.58 -4.61
N PRO A 107 -13.50 2.02 -5.54
CA PRO A 107 -13.02 1.36 -6.76
C PRO A 107 -12.34 2.31 -7.77
N GLN A 108 -12.49 3.62 -7.60
CA GLN A 108 -11.89 4.63 -8.45
C GLN A 108 -10.49 5.06 -7.99
N SER A 109 -10.25 5.12 -6.68
CA SER A 109 -8.99 5.62 -6.09
C SER A 109 -8.13 4.53 -5.44
N PHE A 110 -8.65 3.30 -5.28
CA PHE A 110 -7.90 2.16 -4.78
C PHE A 110 -7.93 1.00 -5.77
N ALA A 111 -6.82 0.28 -5.87
CA ALA A 111 -6.75 -0.99 -6.56
C ALA A 111 -5.76 -1.92 -5.86
N MET A 112 -6.00 -3.22 -6.01
CA MET A 112 -5.11 -4.25 -5.51
C MET A 112 -4.93 -5.38 -6.52
N GLN A 113 -3.74 -5.99 -6.53
CA GLN A 113 -3.39 -7.13 -7.37
C GLN A 113 -2.42 -8.06 -6.62
N GLN A 114 -2.33 -9.30 -7.07
CA GLN A 114 -1.34 -10.28 -6.59
C GLN A 114 -0.30 -10.55 -7.67
N ILE A 115 0.96 -10.70 -7.26
CA ILE A 115 2.05 -11.26 -8.08
C ILE A 115 2.47 -12.56 -7.39
N ALA A 116 2.14 -13.70 -7.99
CA ALA A 116 2.52 -15.02 -7.49
C ALA A 116 3.88 -15.45 -8.05
N ASP A 117 4.16 -15.08 -9.31
CA ASP A 117 5.43 -15.37 -9.97
C ASP A 117 5.94 -14.20 -10.84
N PRO A 118 7.23 -14.20 -11.25
CA PRO A 118 7.80 -13.10 -12.04
C PRO A 118 7.10 -12.84 -13.39
N GLY A 119 6.41 -13.82 -13.96
CA GLY A 119 5.62 -13.67 -15.17
C GLY A 119 4.40 -12.76 -15.00
N ASP A 120 3.90 -12.62 -13.77
CA ASP A 120 2.75 -11.77 -13.43
C ASP A 120 3.09 -10.29 -13.41
N ILE A 121 4.38 -9.93 -13.27
CA ILE A 121 4.83 -8.54 -13.10
C ILE A 121 4.26 -7.66 -14.22
N TYR A 122 4.57 -7.97 -15.48
CA TYR A 122 4.15 -7.10 -16.59
C TYR A 122 2.62 -7.02 -16.75
N PRO A 123 1.87 -8.14 -16.75
CA PRO A 123 0.40 -8.11 -16.76
C PRO A 123 -0.22 -7.30 -15.62
N VAL A 124 0.24 -7.48 -14.37
CA VAL A 124 -0.30 -6.78 -13.19
C VAL A 124 -0.10 -5.27 -13.29
N PHE A 125 1.11 -4.83 -13.63
CA PHE A 125 1.37 -3.40 -13.82
C PHE A 125 0.54 -2.82 -14.97
N ARG A 126 0.36 -3.56 -16.07
CA ARG A 126 -0.51 -3.13 -17.17
C ARG A 126 -1.96 -2.93 -16.73
N GLN A 127 -2.48 -3.81 -15.88
CA GLN A 127 -3.85 -3.72 -15.37
C GLN A 127 -4.02 -2.58 -14.37
N LEU A 128 -3.09 -2.40 -13.43
CA LEU A 128 -3.14 -1.32 -12.44
C LEU A 128 -3.14 0.06 -13.09
N PHE A 129 -2.34 0.25 -14.15
CA PHE A 129 -2.19 1.53 -14.83
C PHE A 129 -2.94 1.62 -16.16
N GLU A 130 -3.87 0.70 -16.40
CA GLU A 130 -4.75 0.79 -17.56
C GLU A 130 -5.64 2.04 -17.43
N ARG A 131 -5.82 2.72 -18.56
CA ARG A 131 -6.65 3.92 -18.62
C ARG A 131 -8.11 3.51 -18.41
N LYS A 132 -8.63 3.70 -17.20
CA LYS A 132 -10.06 3.55 -16.92
C LYS A 132 -10.83 4.57 -17.79
N ALA A 133 -11.82 4.10 -18.53
CA ALA A 133 -12.67 4.97 -19.36
C ALA A 133 -13.37 5.99 -18.46
N ALA A 134 -13.37 7.25 -18.89
CA ALA A 134 -13.96 8.38 -18.17
C ALA A 134 -15.49 8.37 -18.21
#